data_AF-A0A3M1UJ62-F1
#
_entry.id   AF-A0A3M1UJ62-F1
#
_cell.length_a   1.000
_cell.length_b   1.000
_cell.length_c   1.000
_cell.angle_alpha   90.00
_cell.angle_beta   90.00
_cell.angle_gamma   90.00
#
_symmetry.space_group_name_H-M   'P 1'
#
loop_
_entity.id
_entity.type
_entity.pdbx_description
1 polymer ?
#
loop_
_entity_poly.entity_id
_entity_poly.type
_entity_poly.pdbx_seq_one_letter_code
_entity_poly.pdbx_strand_id
1 'polypeptide(L)'
;MNVSKEILDAFEIIKDKLNTSAITAQENTDAFIKSMKQEIRDEIENENKRTNEGLLDTLDQIKERRNEMLSLLSNHIEKMKEIADYDPETGEYGKKDEIEVNYRYWMGNNDLANGGRGNGAAFELRNKFDEFEEYIAAIYNANVKDESQKYTPHKLQDKRGMDGEMKSWEKYTFDGPVIANLAMLEALKMDVYEREKALLDLLNGRLGVATFKVDKVVAIDAPTSTIVPAGLPFETKLYVAMSSTAIKPEFSGSGTIKKAEDGNSATMTIIASANAIPKGKKEGKQSYSAIVRVPKATGGYDELPVKGEFTVRRPEVVITSAAVQNLYYKCGNDVNIDVPALGEYYDPRITASNAEVIPSKKSKTTFRIIPAGKVCDVRVASNTNGKVVPLDVIRYKVIQPPKPTIEMAINGKLASGSTPVPK
;
A
#
# COMPACT_ATOMS: atom_id res chain seq x y z
N MET A 1 0.76 -21.93 0.24
CA MET A 1 1.64 -20.81 0.67
C MET A 1 0.93 -20.12 1.82
N ASN A 2 1.60 -19.89 2.96
CA ASN A 2 0.98 -19.10 4.04
C ASN A 2 1.25 -17.62 3.76
N VAL A 3 0.19 -16.89 3.43
CA VAL A 3 0.22 -15.42 3.35
C VAL A 3 0.23 -14.88 4.78
N SER A 4 1.06 -13.87 5.06
CA SER A 4 1.16 -13.32 6.42
C SER A 4 -0.13 -12.58 6.78
N LYS A 5 -0.51 -12.59 8.07
CA LYS A 5 -1.74 -11.93 8.54
C LYS A 5 -1.77 -10.44 8.19
N GLU A 6 -0.60 -9.80 8.23
CA GLU A 6 -0.43 -8.39 7.92
C GLU A 6 -0.78 -8.05 6.46
N ILE A 7 -0.49 -8.96 5.53
CA ILE A 7 -0.85 -8.80 4.12
C ILE A 7 -2.36 -8.91 3.94
N LEU A 8 -3.01 -9.83 4.66
CA LEU A 8 -4.46 -10.03 4.59
C LEU A 8 -5.22 -8.81 5.14
N ASP A 9 -4.76 -8.25 6.25
CA ASP A 9 -5.36 -7.04 6.83
C ASP A 9 -5.14 -5.80 5.93
N ALA A 10 -4.01 -5.74 5.21
CA ALA A 10 -3.79 -4.69 4.21
C ALA A 10 -4.79 -4.77 3.05
N PHE A 11 -5.09 -5.98 2.55
CA PHE A 11 -6.11 -6.17 1.51
C PHE A 11 -7.51 -5.77 1.98
N GLU A 12 -7.87 -6.08 3.23
CA GLU A 12 -9.15 -5.67 3.80
C GLU A 12 -9.29 -4.14 3.88
N ILE A 13 -8.26 -3.44 4.34
CA ILE A 13 -8.25 -1.97 4.38
C ILE A 13 -8.37 -1.38 2.97
N ILE A 14 -7.66 -1.95 1.99
CA ILE A 14 -7.77 -1.51 0.59
C ILE A 14 -9.20 -1.73 0.08
N LYS A 15 -9.79 -2.91 0.32
CA LYS A 15 -11.18 -3.22 -0.04
C LYS A 15 -12.16 -2.20 0.55
N ASP A 16 -12.06 -1.88 1.83
CA ASP A 16 -12.96 -0.92 2.49
C ASP A 16 -12.87 0.50 1.89
N LYS A 17 -11.64 0.96 1.61
CA LYS A 17 -11.42 2.25 0.95
C LYS A 17 -11.97 2.27 -0.47
N LEU A 18 -11.76 1.20 -1.23
CA LEU A 18 -12.28 1.08 -2.60
C LEU A 18 -13.80 1.03 -2.60
N ASN A 19 -14.44 0.30 -1.68
CA ASN A 19 -15.90 0.29 -1.54
C ASN A 19 -16.46 1.68 -1.23
N THR A 20 -15.84 2.41 -0.29
CA THR A 20 -16.25 3.79 0.03
C THR A 20 -16.13 4.71 -1.19
N SER A 21 -15.08 4.52 -1.99
CA SER A 21 -14.84 5.26 -3.22
C SER A 21 -15.88 4.92 -4.29
N ALA A 22 -16.24 3.64 -4.42
CA ALA A 22 -17.24 3.15 -5.36
C ALA A 22 -18.63 3.72 -5.05
N ILE A 23 -19.02 3.78 -3.77
CA ILE A 23 -20.29 4.42 -3.34
C ILE A 23 -20.30 5.90 -3.74
N THR A 24 -19.20 6.62 -3.50
CA THR A 24 -19.11 8.04 -3.86
C THR A 24 -19.13 8.25 -5.37
N ALA A 25 -18.43 7.41 -6.13
CA ALA A 25 -18.44 7.45 -7.58
C ALA A 25 -19.85 7.20 -8.15
N GLN A 26 -20.61 6.28 -7.54
CA GLN A 26 -22.01 6.03 -7.88
C GLN A 26 -22.88 7.28 -7.69
N GLU A 27 -22.82 7.90 -6.51
CA GLU A 27 -23.61 9.10 -6.20
C GLU A 27 -23.30 10.23 -7.19
N ASN A 28 -22.02 10.43 -7.49
CA ASN A 28 -21.56 11.47 -8.40
C ASN A 28 -21.98 11.23 -9.86
N THR A 29 -21.82 10.00 -10.37
CA THR A 29 -22.20 9.65 -11.75
C THR A 29 -23.72 9.72 -11.93
N ASP A 30 -24.50 9.26 -10.95
CA ASP A 30 -25.96 9.38 -10.97
C ASP A 30 -26.43 10.84 -10.93
N ALA A 31 -25.82 11.68 -10.08
CA ALA A 31 -26.08 13.11 -10.06
C ALA A 31 -25.72 13.78 -11.39
N PHE A 32 -24.61 13.37 -12.00
CA PHE A 32 -24.16 13.93 -13.27
C PHE A 32 -25.12 13.58 -14.42
N ILE A 33 -25.53 12.31 -14.53
CA ILE A 33 -26.56 11.90 -15.49
C ILE A 33 -27.86 12.69 -15.29
N LYS A 34 -28.30 12.85 -14.04
CA LYS A 34 -29.50 13.63 -13.73
C LYS A 34 -29.37 15.08 -14.19
N SER A 35 -28.20 15.70 -13.98
CA SER A 35 -27.91 17.06 -14.42
C SER A 35 -27.94 17.18 -15.94
N MET A 36 -27.27 16.28 -16.66
CA MET A 36 -27.28 16.28 -18.13
C MET A 36 -28.71 16.14 -18.68
N LYS A 37 -29.53 15.26 -18.09
CA LYS A 37 -30.93 15.12 -18.47
C LYS A 37 -31.75 16.37 -18.21
N GLN A 38 -31.49 17.07 -17.10
CA GLN A 38 -32.18 18.32 -16.80
C GLN A 38 -31.85 19.38 -17.83
N GLU A 39 -30.56 19.56 -18.16
CA GLU A 39 -30.17 20.53 -19.20
C GLU A 39 -30.87 20.23 -20.53
N ILE A 40 -30.86 18.97 -20.97
CA ILE A 40 -31.51 18.59 -22.24
C ILE A 40 -33.00 18.93 -22.21
N ARG A 41 -33.69 18.75 -21.07
CA ARG A 41 -35.10 19.17 -20.93
C ARG A 41 -35.24 20.68 -20.98
N ASP A 42 -34.35 21.42 -20.33
CA ASP A 42 -34.35 22.88 -20.33
C ASP A 42 -34.10 23.45 -21.75
N GLU A 43 -33.20 22.86 -22.54
CA GLU A 43 -33.00 23.20 -23.96
C GLU A 43 -34.29 22.99 -24.79
N ILE A 44 -35.04 21.92 -24.51
CA ILE A 44 -36.29 21.60 -25.20
C ILE A 44 -37.41 22.58 -24.78
N GLU A 45 -37.56 22.84 -23.48
CA GLU A 45 -38.65 23.64 -22.94
C GLU A 45 -38.45 25.15 -23.14
N ASN A 46 -37.22 25.65 -22.92
CA ASN A 46 -36.93 27.08 -22.92
C ASN A 46 -36.41 27.58 -24.27
N GLU A 47 -35.66 26.76 -25.00
CA GLU A 47 -35.01 27.15 -26.27
C GLU A 47 -35.65 26.50 -27.51
N ASN A 48 -36.61 25.57 -27.31
CA ASN A 48 -37.21 24.74 -28.36
C ASN A 48 -36.15 23.99 -29.22
N LYS A 49 -35.01 23.68 -28.61
CA LYS A 49 -33.86 23.03 -29.26
C LYS A 49 -33.87 21.53 -28.92
N ARG A 50 -34.12 20.70 -29.94
CA ARG A 50 -34.28 19.23 -29.77
C ARG A 50 -33.09 18.39 -30.23
N THR A 51 -31.99 19.04 -30.61
CA THR A 51 -30.80 18.37 -31.18
C THR A 51 -30.21 17.29 -30.25
N ASN A 52 -30.44 17.42 -28.93
CA ASN A 52 -29.92 16.53 -27.91
C ASN A 52 -30.97 15.60 -27.29
N GLU A 53 -32.23 15.62 -27.75
CA GLU A 53 -33.34 14.84 -27.15
C GLU A 53 -33.02 13.34 -27.07
N GLY A 54 -32.39 12.78 -28.12
CA GLY A 54 -31.99 11.37 -28.16
C GLY A 54 -30.93 10.97 -27.13
N LEU A 55 -30.21 11.93 -26.53
CA LEU A 55 -29.26 11.63 -25.46
C LEU A 55 -29.96 11.24 -24.15
N LEU A 56 -31.23 11.59 -23.94
CA LEU A 56 -31.97 11.18 -22.74
C LEU A 56 -32.02 9.66 -22.61
N ASP A 57 -32.38 8.97 -23.69
CA ASP A 57 -32.44 7.51 -23.77
C ASP A 57 -31.04 6.90 -23.72
N THR A 58 -30.06 7.51 -24.40
CA THR A 58 -28.66 7.07 -24.34
C THR A 58 -28.12 7.08 -22.91
N LEU A 59 -28.42 8.13 -22.13
CA LEU A 59 -28.02 8.23 -20.72
C LEU A 59 -28.69 7.18 -19.83
N ASP A 60 -29.93 6.79 -20.13
CA ASP A 60 -30.60 5.67 -19.45
C ASP A 60 -29.92 4.35 -19.77
N GLN A 61 -29.63 4.07 -21.03
CA GLN A 61 -28.96 2.84 -21.44
C GLN A 61 -27.55 2.73 -20.86
N ILE A 62 -26.79 3.82 -20.79
CA ILE A 62 -25.47 3.85 -20.13
C ILE A 62 -25.60 3.46 -18.65
N LYS A 63 -26.55 4.08 -17.94
CA LYS A 63 -26.81 3.79 -16.53
C LYS A 63 -27.22 2.32 -16.32
N GLU A 64 -28.08 1.80 -17.19
CA GLU A 64 -28.55 0.42 -17.14
C GLU A 64 -27.38 -0.55 -17.32
N ARG A 65 -26.57 -0.39 -18.37
CA ARG A 65 -25.39 -1.24 -18.62
C ARG A 65 -24.37 -1.22 -17.49
N ARG A 66 -24.12 -0.04 -16.91
CA ARG A 66 -23.30 0.07 -15.71
C ARG A 66 -23.89 -0.73 -14.55
N ASN A 67 -25.18 -0.57 -14.27
CA ASN A 67 -25.83 -1.26 -13.15
C ASN A 67 -25.82 -2.79 -13.32
N GLU A 68 -25.99 -3.30 -14.55
CA GLU A 68 -25.83 -4.72 -14.85
C GLU A 68 -24.43 -5.22 -14.45
N MET A 69 -23.37 -4.51 -14.87
CA MET A 69 -21.99 -4.88 -14.55
C MET A 69 -21.69 -4.78 -13.04
N LEU A 70 -22.16 -3.72 -12.38
CA LEU A 70 -22.02 -3.54 -10.93
C LEU A 70 -22.78 -4.59 -10.13
N SER A 71 -23.96 -5.01 -10.62
CA SER A 71 -24.73 -6.10 -10.01
C SER A 71 -23.98 -7.41 -10.09
N LEU A 72 -23.39 -7.73 -11.26
CA LEU A 72 -22.53 -8.91 -11.43
C LEU A 72 -21.35 -8.90 -10.44
N LEU A 73 -20.62 -7.78 -10.35
CA LEU A 73 -19.51 -7.61 -9.40
C LEU A 73 -19.97 -7.75 -7.94
N SER A 74 -21.13 -7.17 -7.60
CA SER A 74 -21.68 -7.24 -6.25
C SER A 74 -22.09 -8.67 -5.87
N ASN A 75 -22.65 -9.44 -6.81
CA ASN A 75 -22.97 -10.85 -6.60
C ASN A 75 -21.71 -11.68 -6.33
N HIS A 76 -20.61 -11.41 -7.06
CA HIS A 76 -19.32 -12.04 -6.77
C HIS A 76 -18.76 -11.63 -5.40
N ILE A 77 -18.90 -10.37 -4.99
CA ILE A 77 -18.48 -9.90 -3.67
C ILE A 77 -19.25 -10.63 -2.57
N GLU A 78 -20.56 -10.77 -2.69
CA GLU A 78 -21.36 -11.53 -1.71
C GLU A 78 -20.93 -13.00 -1.68
N LYS A 79 -20.60 -13.59 -2.83
CA LYS A 79 -20.07 -14.96 -2.84
C LYS A 79 -18.70 -15.06 -2.18
N MET A 80 -17.83 -14.07 -2.36
CA MET A 80 -16.53 -14.04 -1.69
C MET A 80 -16.67 -13.85 -0.19
N LYS A 81 -17.62 -13.03 0.28
CA LYS A 81 -17.95 -12.89 1.71
C LYS A 81 -18.39 -14.23 2.31
N GLU A 82 -19.22 -14.99 1.61
CA GLU A 82 -19.62 -16.34 2.04
C GLU A 82 -18.40 -17.28 2.16
N ILE A 83 -17.52 -17.30 1.16
CA ILE A 83 -16.30 -18.13 1.18
C ILE A 83 -15.36 -17.71 2.32
N ALA A 84 -15.26 -16.42 2.56
CA ALA A 84 -14.42 -15.82 3.61
C ALA A 84 -15.03 -15.92 5.02
N ASP A 85 -16.21 -16.54 5.17
CA ASP A 85 -16.92 -16.69 6.44
C ASP A 85 -17.16 -15.32 7.10
N TYR A 86 -17.75 -14.40 6.35
CA TYR A 86 -18.06 -13.04 6.79
C TYR A 86 -19.20 -13.03 7.82
N ASP A 87 -18.95 -12.41 8.95
CA ASP A 87 -19.94 -12.17 9.99
C ASP A 87 -20.53 -10.75 9.84
N PRO A 88 -21.83 -10.61 9.51
CA PRO A 88 -22.46 -9.32 9.33
C PRO A 88 -22.66 -8.53 10.65
N GLU A 89 -22.65 -9.18 11.82
CA GLU A 89 -22.82 -8.51 13.11
C GLU A 89 -21.52 -7.84 13.56
N THR A 90 -20.39 -8.52 13.37
CA THR A 90 -19.07 -8.02 13.76
C THR A 90 -18.35 -7.28 12.62
N GLY A 91 -18.70 -7.57 11.37
CA GLY A 91 -18.01 -7.10 10.18
C GLY A 91 -16.68 -7.81 9.90
N GLU A 92 -16.39 -8.90 10.60
CA GLU A 92 -15.13 -9.63 10.48
C GLU A 92 -15.22 -10.80 9.49
N TYR A 93 -14.08 -11.18 8.92
CA TYR A 93 -13.94 -12.34 8.04
C TYR A 93 -13.20 -13.47 8.77
N GLY A 94 -13.85 -14.60 8.97
CA GLY A 94 -13.27 -15.77 9.64
C GLY A 94 -12.15 -16.46 8.85
N LYS A 95 -12.17 -16.38 7.51
CA LYS A 95 -11.27 -17.12 6.60
C LYS A 95 -10.68 -16.23 5.50
N LYS A 96 -10.02 -15.14 5.89
CA LYS A 96 -9.38 -14.18 4.94
C LYS A 96 -8.36 -14.84 4.00
N ASP A 97 -7.70 -15.90 4.45
CA ASP A 97 -6.67 -16.66 3.73
C ASP A 97 -7.19 -17.86 2.94
N GLU A 98 -8.51 -18.04 2.82
CA GLU A 98 -9.09 -19.14 2.03
C GLU A 98 -8.69 -19.00 0.55
N ILE A 99 -8.02 -20.04 0.04
CA ILE A 99 -7.49 -20.09 -1.33
C ILE A 99 -8.17 -21.19 -2.14
N GLU A 100 -8.43 -22.37 -1.57
CA GLU A 100 -8.85 -23.55 -2.34
C GLU A 100 -10.30 -23.40 -2.81
N VAL A 101 -11.21 -23.06 -1.90
CA VAL A 101 -12.62 -22.85 -2.24
C VAL A 101 -12.78 -21.62 -3.14
N ASN A 102 -11.99 -20.58 -2.85
CA ASN A 102 -11.92 -19.36 -3.65
C ASN A 102 -11.48 -19.66 -5.09
N TYR A 103 -10.36 -20.36 -5.25
CA TYR A 103 -9.82 -20.74 -6.55
C TYR A 103 -10.80 -21.61 -7.35
N ARG A 104 -11.42 -22.62 -6.71
CA ARG A 104 -12.42 -23.48 -7.36
C ARG A 104 -13.64 -22.69 -7.85
N TYR A 105 -14.06 -21.66 -7.12
CA TYR A 105 -15.14 -20.79 -7.58
C TYR A 105 -14.76 -20.02 -8.85
N TRP A 106 -13.58 -19.40 -8.86
CA TRP A 106 -13.13 -18.56 -9.96
C TRP A 106 -12.73 -19.35 -11.21
N MET A 107 -11.98 -20.42 -11.04
CA MET A 107 -11.43 -21.21 -12.15
C MET A 107 -12.35 -22.37 -12.57
N GLY A 108 -13.24 -22.81 -11.67
CA GLY A 108 -14.16 -23.91 -11.90
C GLY A 108 -13.52 -25.27 -11.62
N ASN A 109 -14.08 -26.31 -12.25
CA ASN A 109 -13.59 -27.69 -12.10
C ASN A 109 -12.65 -28.11 -13.23
N ASN A 110 -12.50 -27.28 -14.28
CA ASN A 110 -11.63 -27.56 -15.41
C ASN A 110 -10.86 -26.31 -15.82
N ASP A 111 -9.72 -26.08 -15.17
CA ASP A 111 -8.84 -24.93 -15.43
C ASP A 111 -8.24 -24.91 -16.84
N LEU A 112 -8.20 -26.07 -17.52
CA LEU A 112 -7.71 -26.18 -18.90
C LEU A 112 -8.76 -25.75 -19.94
N ALA A 113 -10.03 -25.59 -19.54
CA ALA A 113 -11.07 -25.10 -20.42
C ALA A 113 -10.78 -23.68 -20.92
N ASN A 114 -11.41 -23.30 -22.03
CA ASN A 114 -11.31 -21.96 -22.63
C ASN A 114 -9.86 -21.51 -22.89
N GLY A 115 -8.98 -22.47 -23.26
CA GLY A 115 -7.57 -22.20 -23.52
C GLY A 115 -6.73 -21.96 -22.27
N GLY A 116 -7.04 -22.63 -21.15
CA GLY A 116 -6.32 -22.44 -19.89
C GLY A 116 -6.84 -21.28 -19.03
N ARG A 117 -8.07 -20.82 -19.29
CA ARG A 117 -8.73 -19.72 -18.56
C ARG A 117 -9.72 -20.21 -17.51
N GLY A 118 -9.97 -21.51 -17.48
CA GLY A 118 -10.99 -22.12 -16.63
C GLY A 118 -12.40 -21.97 -17.17
N ASN A 119 -13.33 -22.64 -16.51
CA ASN A 119 -14.77 -22.61 -16.80
C ASN A 119 -15.60 -22.11 -15.61
N GLY A 120 -14.95 -21.46 -14.64
CA GLY A 120 -15.59 -20.84 -13.47
C GLY A 120 -15.98 -19.39 -13.69
N ALA A 121 -16.28 -18.71 -12.58
CA ALA A 121 -16.80 -17.34 -12.56
C ALA A 121 -15.86 -16.29 -13.18
N ALA A 122 -14.54 -16.51 -13.17
CA ALA A 122 -13.57 -15.53 -13.65
C ALA A 122 -13.70 -15.32 -15.17
N PHE A 123 -13.93 -16.41 -15.90
CA PHE A 123 -14.10 -16.36 -17.35
C PHE A 123 -15.41 -15.65 -17.75
N GLU A 124 -16.50 -15.91 -17.04
CA GLU A 124 -17.77 -15.21 -17.25
C GLU A 124 -17.63 -13.71 -16.96
N LEU A 125 -17.04 -13.36 -15.81
CA LEU A 125 -16.81 -11.98 -15.41
C LEU A 125 -16.00 -11.23 -16.46
N ARG A 126 -14.94 -11.85 -16.98
CA ARG A 126 -14.13 -11.25 -18.04
C ARG A 126 -14.93 -10.95 -19.30
N ASN A 127 -15.69 -11.92 -19.80
CA ASN A 127 -16.48 -11.73 -21.02
C ASN A 127 -17.48 -10.59 -20.83
N LYS A 128 -18.13 -10.51 -19.67
CA LYS A 128 -19.06 -9.42 -19.34
C LYS A 128 -18.37 -8.06 -19.25
N PHE A 129 -17.16 -8.01 -18.71
CA PHE A 129 -16.37 -6.79 -18.65
C PHE A 129 -15.93 -6.34 -20.06
N ASP A 130 -15.47 -7.27 -20.90
CA ASP A 130 -15.07 -6.99 -22.28
C ASP A 130 -16.29 -6.52 -23.11
N GLU A 131 -17.47 -7.11 -22.92
CA GLU A 131 -18.74 -6.66 -23.52
C GLU A 131 -19.10 -5.23 -23.07
N PHE A 132 -18.91 -4.90 -21.79
CA PHE A 132 -19.14 -3.56 -21.26
C PHE A 132 -18.17 -2.52 -21.86
N GLU A 133 -16.88 -2.85 -21.96
CA GLU A 133 -15.85 -2.01 -22.60
C GLU A 133 -16.16 -1.77 -24.08
N GLU A 134 -16.59 -2.81 -24.80
CA GLU A 134 -17.03 -2.68 -26.20
C GLU A 134 -18.26 -1.77 -26.34
N TYR A 135 -19.23 -1.88 -25.43
CA TYR A 135 -20.40 -1.01 -25.41
C TYR A 135 -20.02 0.46 -25.18
N ILE A 136 -19.17 0.75 -24.19
CA ILE A 136 -18.67 2.10 -23.93
C ILE A 136 -17.95 2.65 -25.16
N ALA A 137 -17.06 1.86 -25.77
CA ALA A 137 -16.31 2.28 -26.95
C ALA A 137 -17.22 2.54 -28.16
N ALA A 138 -18.26 1.73 -28.35
CA ALA A 138 -19.21 1.91 -29.44
C ALA A 138 -19.92 3.27 -29.36
N ILE A 139 -20.43 3.63 -28.17
CA ILE A 139 -21.06 4.94 -27.96
C ILE A 139 -20.02 6.05 -28.07
N TYR A 140 -18.87 5.91 -27.42
CA TYR A 140 -17.82 6.93 -27.46
C TYR A 140 -17.39 7.26 -28.90
N ASN A 141 -17.07 6.24 -29.68
CA ASN A 141 -16.54 6.40 -31.03
C ASN A 141 -17.59 6.87 -32.04
N ALA A 142 -18.87 6.56 -31.83
CA ALA A 142 -19.95 7.15 -32.61
C ALA A 142 -20.06 8.68 -32.42
N ASN A 143 -19.50 9.20 -31.33
CA ASN A 143 -19.54 10.61 -30.96
C ASN A 143 -18.23 11.37 -31.25
N VAL A 144 -17.19 10.69 -31.76
CA VAL A 144 -15.87 11.27 -32.06
C VAL A 144 -15.59 11.20 -33.55
N LYS A 145 -15.33 12.37 -34.16
CA LYS A 145 -15.03 12.48 -35.60
C LYS A 145 -13.55 12.25 -35.92
N ASP A 146 -12.66 12.65 -35.03
CA ASP A 146 -11.22 12.49 -35.21
C ASP A 146 -10.81 11.07 -34.83
N GLU A 147 -10.31 10.30 -35.81
CA GLU A 147 -9.84 8.92 -35.59
C GLU A 147 -8.77 8.82 -34.51
N SER A 148 -7.92 9.84 -34.34
CA SER A 148 -6.86 9.84 -33.33
C SER A 148 -7.38 9.99 -31.89
N GLN A 149 -8.64 10.42 -31.73
CA GLN A 149 -9.29 10.62 -30.44
C GLN A 149 -10.27 9.49 -30.10
N LYS A 150 -10.39 8.47 -30.96
CA LYS A 150 -11.27 7.33 -30.69
C LYS A 150 -10.79 6.53 -29.49
N TYR A 151 -11.75 6.12 -28.69
CA TYR A 151 -11.56 5.26 -27.53
C TYR A 151 -11.36 3.81 -27.98
N THR A 152 -10.27 3.19 -27.55
CA THR A 152 -10.03 1.76 -27.75
C THR A 152 -10.52 1.01 -26.51
N PRO A 153 -11.40 0.00 -26.64
CA PRO A 153 -11.88 -0.79 -25.51
C PRO A 153 -10.71 -1.34 -24.68
N HIS A 154 -10.72 -1.12 -23.37
CA HIS A 154 -9.69 -1.64 -22.48
C HIS A 154 -10.02 -3.06 -22.05
N LYS A 155 -9.81 -4.02 -22.96
CA LYS A 155 -10.02 -5.44 -22.66
C LYS A 155 -9.03 -5.95 -21.62
N LEU A 156 -9.51 -6.85 -20.75
CA LEU A 156 -8.68 -7.46 -19.71
C LEU A 156 -7.59 -8.33 -20.35
N GLN A 157 -6.33 -8.01 -20.02
CA GLN A 157 -5.14 -8.61 -20.61
C GLN A 157 -4.48 -9.64 -19.69
N ASP A 158 -3.88 -10.64 -20.32
CA ASP A 158 -3.00 -11.61 -19.65
C ASP A 158 -1.75 -10.90 -19.12
N LYS A 159 -1.25 -11.37 -17.98
CA LYS A 159 -0.18 -10.70 -17.23
C LYS A 159 0.99 -11.64 -17.00
N ARG A 160 2.19 -11.07 -17.04
CA ARG A 160 3.41 -11.80 -16.66
C ARG A 160 3.49 -11.87 -15.14
N GLY A 161 3.59 -13.08 -14.60
CA GLY A 161 3.79 -13.34 -13.17
C GLY A 161 5.19 -12.93 -12.70
N MET A 162 5.37 -12.88 -11.37
CA MET A 162 6.69 -12.63 -10.75
C MET A 162 7.71 -13.74 -11.05
N ASP A 163 7.22 -14.94 -11.36
CA ASP A 163 7.98 -16.09 -11.86
C ASP A 163 8.42 -15.94 -13.33
N GLY A 164 7.98 -14.88 -14.01
CA GLY A 164 8.30 -14.62 -15.41
C GLY A 164 7.38 -15.34 -16.41
N GLU A 165 6.46 -16.17 -15.94
CA GLU A 165 5.50 -16.90 -16.78
C GLU A 165 4.32 -16.02 -17.18
N MET A 166 3.82 -16.17 -18.40
CA MET A 166 2.56 -15.52 -18.82
C MET A 166 1.39 -16.29 -18.22
N LYS A 167 0.56 -15.61 -17.45
CA LYS A 167 -0.66 -16.16 -16.84
C LYS A 167 -1.88 -15.50 -17.46
N SER A 168 -2.92 -16.30 -17.65
CA SER A 168 -4.24 -15.78 -18.03
C SER A 168 -4.71 -14.75 -16.99
N TRP A 169 -5.42 -13.71 -17.43
CA TRP A 169 -5.96 -12.69 -16.51
C TRP A 169 -6.73 -13.32 -15.35
N GLU A 170 -7.55 -14.32 -15.65
CA GLU A 170 -8.38 -15.05 -14.69
C GLU A 170 -7.52 -15.65 -13.58
N LYS A 171 -6.49 -16.41 -13.96
CA LYS A 171 -5.58 -17.04 -13.00
C LYS A 171 -4.74 -16.00 -12.28
N TYR A 172 -4.14 -15.05 -12.99
CA TYR A 172 -3.31 -14.02 -12.37
C TYR A 172 -4.06 -13.23 -11.31
N THR A 173 -5.34 -12.96 -11.56
CA THR A 173 -6.17 -12.10 -10.72
C THR A 173 -6.76 -12.84 -9.53
N PHE A 174 -7.17 -14.09 -9.71
CA PHE A 174 -7.96 -14.81 -8.71
C PHE A 174 -7.23 -15.98 -8.03
N ASP A 175 -6.00 -16.30 -8.44
CA ASP A 175 -5.11 -17.27 -7.77
C ASP A 175 -4.46 -16.65 -6.53
N GLY A 176 -5.25 -16.52 -5.46
CA GLY A 176 -4.82 -15.90 -4.21
C GLY A 176 -5.86 -15.99 -3.08
N PRO A 177 -5.60 -15.37 -1.92
CA PRO A 177 -6.53 -15.30 -0.80
C PRO A 177 -7.85 -14.62 -1.17
N VAL A 178 -8.96 -15.10 -0.61
CA VAL A 178 -10.30 -14.53 -0.84
C VAL A 178 -10.39 -13.02 -0.52
N ILE A 179 -9.66 -12.53 0.50
CA ILE A 179 -9.65 -11.11 0.84
C ILE A 179 -8.97 -10.23 -0.24
N ALA A 180 -7.97 -10.77 -0.94
CA ALA A 180 -7.34 -10.07 -2.06
C ALA A 180 -8.28 -9.99 -3.27
N ASN A 181 -9.04 -11.06 -3.53
CA ASN A 181 -10.03 -11.09 -4.60
C ASN A 181 -11.20 -10.14 -4.32
N LEU A 182 -11.63 -10.00 -3.05
CA LEU A 182 -12.58 -8.97 -2.64
C LEU A 182 -12.09 -7.55 -2.97
N ALA A 183 -10.84 -7.24 -2.63
CA ALA A 183 -10.23 -5.94 -2.95
C ALA A 183 -10.18 -5.70 -4.47
N MET A 184 -9.85 -6.74 -5.26
CA MET A 184 -9.86 -6.65 -6.71
C MET A 184 -11.26 -6.38 -7.28
N LEU A 185 -12.32 -7.03 -6.76
CA LEU A 185 -13.68 -6.77 -7.23
C LEU A 185 -14.12 -5.33 -6.96
N GLU A 186 -13.74 -4.75 -5.81
CA GLU A 186 -13.99 -3.33 -5.54
C GLU A 186 -13.17 -2.41 -6.46
N ALA A 187 -11.95 -2.81 -6.84
CA ALA A 187 -11.16 -2.09 -7.85
C ALA A 187 -11.84 -2.14 -9.23
N LEU A 188 -12.39 -3.29 -9.64
CA LEU A 188 -13.13 -3.41 -10.90
C LEU A 188 -14.40 -2.54 -10.92
N LYS A 189 -15.09 -2.36 -9.79
CA LYS A 189 -16.19 -1.39 -9.72
C LYS A 189 -15.71 0.04 -10.00
N MET A 190 -14.56 0.42 -9.45
CA MET A 190 -13.95 1.73 -9.72
C MET A 190 -13.63 1.90 -11.20
N ASP A 191 -13.08 0.86 -11.84
CA ASP A 191 -12.81 0.88 -13.27
C ASP A 191 -14.12 1.10 -14.06
N VAL A 192 -15.21 0.40 -13.73
CA VAL A 192 -16.53 0.60 -14.36
C VAL A 192 -17.00 2.07 -14.28
N TYR A 193 -16.89 2.70 -13.11
CA TYR A 193 -17.24 4.12 -12.95
C TYR A 193 -16.31 5.06 -13.70
N GLU A 194 -15.01 4.75 -13.77
CA GLU A 194 -14.06 5.54 -14.54
C GLU A 194 -14.41 5.53 -16.04
N ARG A 195 -14.78 4.36 -16.58
CA ARG A 195 -15.20 4.19 -17.98
C ARG A 195 -16.50 4.93 -18.28
N GLU A 196 -17.50 4.77 -17.42
CA GLU A 196 -18.76 5.51 -17.54
C GLU A 196 -18.48 7.02 -17.54
N LYS A 197 -17.69 7.50 -16.58
CA LYS A 197 -17.36 8.91 -16.47
C LYS A 197 -16.71 9.46 -17.74
N ALA A 198 -15.73 8.75 -18.30
CA ALA A 198 -15.06 9.20 -19.52
C ALA A 198 -16.05 9.38 -20.69
N LEU A 199 -17.03 8.48 -20.80
CA LEU A 199 -18.10 8.60 -21.79
C LEU A 199 -19.05 9.77 -21.47
N LEU A 200 -19.47 9.93 -20.22
CA LEU A 200 -20.33 11.04 -19.81
C LEU A 200 -19.66 12.40 -20.01
N ASP A 201 -18.36 12.52 -19.71
CA ASP A 201 -17.58 13.74 -19.91
C ASP A 201 -17.53 14.11 -21.41
N LEU A 202 -17.34 13.13 -22.31
CA LEU A 202 -17.42 13.34 -23.77
C LEU A 202 -18.81 13.85 -24.19
N LEU A 203 -19.87 13.17 -23.75
CA LEU A 203 -21.25 13.53 -24.09
C LEU A 203 -21.61 14.92 -23.55
N ASN A 204 -21.17 15.25 -22.34
CA ASN A 204 -21.37 16.57 -21.73
C ASN A 204 -20.64 17.67 -22.52
N GLY A 205 -19.43 17.40 -23.03
CA GLY A 205 -18.70 18.32 -23.90
C GLY A 205 -19.48 18.71 -25.16
N ARG A 206 -20.34 17.83 -25.68
CA ARG A 206 -21.24 18.14 -26.81
C ARG A 206 -22.39 19.06 -26.43
N LEU A 207 -22.89 18.94 -25.20
CA LEU A 207 -24.00 19.78 -24.71
C LEU A 207 -23.56 21.22 -24.44
N GLY A 208 -22.26 21.47 -24.22
CA GLY A 208 -21.78 22.79 -23.84
C GLY A 208 -22.24 23.21 -22.43
N VAL A 209 -22.85 22.29 -21.69
CA VAL A 209 -23.13 22.41 -20.25
C VAL A 209 -21.83 22.79 -19.59
N ALA A 210 -21.78 23.97 -18.97
CA ALA A 210 -20.67 24.35 -18.11
C ALA A 210 -20.44 23.19 -17.16
N THR A 211 -19.28 22.52 -17.25
CA THR A 211 -18.90 21.38 -16.42
C THR A 211 -19.31 21.70 -14.99
N PHE A 212 -20.42 21.13 -14.52
CA PHE A 212 -20.97 21.53 -13.25
C PHE A 212 -19.91 21.16 -12.20
N LYS A 213 -19.71 22.09 -11.26
CA LYS A 213 -18.79 21.95 -10.14
C LYS A 213 -19.06 20.60 -9.51
N VAL A 214 -18.04 19.73 -9.56
CA VAL A 214 -18.06 18.46 -8.86
C VAL A 214 -18.16 18.80 -7.38
N ASP A 215 -19.38 18.71 -6.82
CA ASP A 215 -19.62 19.11 -5.42
C ASP A 215 -18.86 18.22 -4.43
N LYS A 216 -18.37 17.05 -4.86
CA LYS A 216 -17.45 16.21 -4.07
C LYS A 216 -16.43 15.48 -4.95
N VAL A 217 -15.33 16.17 -5.24
CA VAL A 217 -14.10 15.49 -5.62
C VAL A 217 -13.55 14.84 -4.34
N VAL A 218 -13.18 13.56 -4.38
CA VAL A 218 -12.55 12.89 -3.25
C VAL A 218 -11.11 12.55 -3.61
N ALA A 219 -10.19 12.95 -2.73
CA ALA A 219 -8.82 12.47 -2.76
C ALA A 219 -8.73 11.17 -1.96
N ILE A 220 -8.21 10.13 -2.60
CA ILE A 220 -8.04 8.81 -2.00
C ILE A 220 -6.55 8.58 -1.78
N ASP A 221 -6.24 7.85 -0.71
CA ASP A 221 -4.91 7.36 -0.44
C ASP A 221 -4.87 5.83 -0.37
N ALA A 222 -3.90 5.24 -1.07
CA ALA A 222 -3.64 3.80 -1.08
C ALA A 222 -2.27 3.52 -0.43
N PRO A 223 -2.25 3.17 0.87
CA PRO A 223 -1.03 2.76 1.57
C PRO A 223 -0.45 1.48 0.97
N THR A 224 0.87 1.42 0.87
CA THR A 224 1.61 0.21 0.47
C THR A 224 1.76 -0.80 1.60
N SER A 225 1.71 -0.34 2.86
CA SER A 225 1.72 -1.17 4.06
C SER A 225 1.00 -0.47 5.21
N THR A 226 0.35 -1.22 6.09
CA THR A 226 -0.38 -0.70 7.26
C THR A 226 0.45 -0.78 8.55
N ILE A 227 1.52 -1.59 8.55
CA ILE A 227 2.48 -1.73 9.65
C ILE A 227 3.89 -1.49 9.10
N VAL A 228 4.59 -0.53 9.67
CA VAL A 228 5.94 -0.15 9.22
C VAL A 228 6.91 -0.17 10.41
N PRO A 229 8.03 -0.92 10.33
CA PRO A 229 9.09 -0.83 11.32
C PRO A 229 9.59 0.60 11.48
N ALA A 230 9.80 1.05 12.72
CA ALA A 230 10.36 2.36 12.99
C ALA A 230 11.70 2.54 12.27
N GLY A 231 11.85 3.64 11.53
CA GLY A 231 13.02 3.92 10.71
C GLY A 231 12.89 3.52 9.24
N LEU A 232 11.82 2.84 8.83
CA LEU A 232 11.53 2.58 7.41
C LEU A 232 10.55 3.60 6.82
N PRO A 233 10.55 3.79 5.48
CA PRO A 233 9.55 4.59 4.79
C PRO A 233 8.19 3.86 4.76
N PHE A 234 7.15 4.59 5.16
CA PHE A 234 5.76 4.33 4.79
C PHE A 234 5.48 5.08 3.49
N GLU A 235 4.91 4.39 2.49
CA GLU A 235 4.50 5.00 1.23
C GLU A 235 2.99 4.85 1.04
N THR A 236 2.32 5.93 0.64
CA THR A 236 0.92 5.91 0.22
C THR A 236 0.75 6.67 -1.08
N LYS A 237 0.00 6.09 -2.02
CA LYS A 237 -0.33 6.77 -3.28
C LYS A 237 -1.55 7.64 -3.07
N LEU A 238 -1.42 8.93 -3.35
CA LEU A 238 -2.49 9.91 -3.40
C LEU A 238 -2.99 10.00 -4.84
N TYR A 239 -4.30 9.87 -5.03
CA TYR A 239 -4.91 10.08 -6.33
C TYR A 239 -6.29 10.71 -6.17
N VAL A 240 -6.71 11.43 -7.19
CA VAL A 240 -8.06 12.00 -7.26
C VAL A 240 -8.92 11.00 -8.01
N ALA A 241 -10.04 10.59 -7.41
CA ALA A 241 -10.92 9.55 -7.97
C ALA A 241 -11.58 9.91 -9.32
N MET A 242 -11.30 11.11 -9.84
CA MET A 242 -11.89 11.69 -11.05
C MET A 242 -10.95 12.77 -11.60
N SER A 243 -9.82 12.39 -12.19
CA SER A 243 -8.95 13.35 -12.89
C SER A 243 -9.08 13.20 -14.40
N SER A 244 -9.68 14.19 -15.06
CA SER A 244 -9.48 14.39 -16.50
C SER A 244 -7.99 14.71 -16.75
N THR A 245 -7.43 14.28 -17.89
CA THR A 245 -6.07 14.62 -18.32
C THR A 245 -5.83 16.13 -18.46
N ALA A 246 -6.90 16.93 -18.51
CA ALA A 246 -6.85 18.39 -18.54
C ALA A 246 -6.66 19.04 -17.15
N ILE A 247 -6.87 18.29 -16.06
CA ILE A 247 -6.80 18.79 -14.68
C ILE A 247 -5.52 18.25 -14.05
N LYS A 248 -4.59 19.14 -13.67
CA LYS A 248 -3.34 18.77 -12.98
C LYS A 248 -3.43 19.17 -11.50
N PRO A 249 -3.67 18.23 -10.56
CA PRO A 249 -3.74 18.55 -9.15
C PRO A 249 -2.37 18.92 -8.54
N GLU A 250 -2.42 19.70 -7.47
CA GLU A 250 -1.28 19.92 -6.59
C GLU A 250 -1.39 19.04 -5.35
N PHE A 251 -0.28 18.43 -4.95
CA PHE A 251 -0.22 17.53 -3.81
C PHE A 251 0.71 18.13 -2.77
N SER A 252 0.24 18.24 -1.53
CA SER A 252 1.07 18.62 -0.39
C SER A 252 0.71 17.75 0.82
N GLY A 253 1.60 17.63 1.80
CA GLY A 253 1.33 16.82 2.98
C GLY A 253 2.45 16.78 4.00
N SER A 254 2.24 15.97 5.02
CA SER A 254 3.17 15.73 6.13
C SER A 254 4.46 14.97 5.75
N GLY A 255 4.50 14.40 4.54
CA GLY A 255 5.62 13.64 4.00
C GLY A 255 6.30 14.29 2.80
N THR A 256 7.25 13.57 2.20
CA THR A 256 7.83 13.92 0.90
C THR A 256 6.87 13.48 -0.20
N ILE A 257 6.59 14.36 -1.16
CA ILE A 257 5.65 14.11 -2.25
C ILE A 257 6.44 13.94 -3.55
N LYS A 258 6.21 12.84 -4.27
CA LYS A 258 6.72 12.61 -5.63
C LYS A 258 5.53 12.44 -6.58
N LYS A 259 5.31 13.41 -7.47
CA LYS A 259 4.25 13.32 -8.50
C LYS A 259 4.58 12.22 -9.52
N ALA A 260 3.55 11.51 -9.98
CA ALA A 260 3.66 10.57 -11.08
C ALA A 260 3.75 11.33 -12.43
N GLU A 261 4.23 10.63 -13.46
CA GLU A 261 4.42 11.22 -14.80
C GLU A 261 3.10 11.66 -15.46
N ASP A 262 1.99 10.98 -15.12
CA ASP A 262 0.64 11.32 -15.56
C ASP A 262 0.12 12.65 -15.00
N GLY A 263 0.76 13.18 -13.94
CA GLY A 263 0.36 14.40 -13.25
C GLY A 263 -0.91 14.29 -12.38
N ASN A 264 -1.54 13.11 -12.35
CA ASN A 264 -2.85 12.87 -11.73
C ASN A 264 -2.75 12.10 -10.40
N SER A 265 -1.58 11.55 -10.10
CA SER A 265 -1.29 10.91 -8.83
C SER A 265 0.05 11.37 -8.25
N ALA A 266 0.24 11.12 -6.96
CA ALA A 266 1.52 11.33 -6.29
C ALA A 266 1.77 10.27 -5.24
N THR A 267 3.02 9.86 -5.04
CA THR A 267 3.42 9.03 -3.90
C THR A 267 3.86 9.93 -2.76
N MET A 268 3.25 9.77 -1.60
CA MET A 268 3.68 10.40 -0.36
C MET A 268 4.49 9.40 0.48
N THR A 269 5.70 9.80 0.85
CA THR A 269 6.61 8.99 1.67
C THR A 269 6.81 9.64 3.04
N ILE A 270 6.63 8.88 4.11
CA ILE A 270 6.75 9.31 5.51
C ILE A 270 7.64 8.32 6.25
N ILE A 271 8.60 8.80 7.03
CA ILE A 271 9.41 7.89 7.87
C ILE A 271 8.63 7.50 9.12
N ALA A 272 8.52 6.20 9.37
CA ALA A 272 7.93 5.64 10.57
C ALA A 272 8.77 6.02 11.81
N SER A 273 8.17 6.74 12.75
CA SER A 273 8.85 7.31 13.91
C SER A 273 8.69 6.43 15.14
N ALA A 274 9.81 6.07 15.79
CA ALA A 274 9.78 5.35 17.06
C ALA A 274 9.04 6.10 18.17
N ASN A 275 8.93 7.43 18.08
CA ASN A 275 8.18 8.24 19.05
C ASN A 275 6.66 8.00 18.99
N ALA A 276 6.15 7.45 17.89
CA ALA A 276 4.76 7.05 17.78
C ALA A 276 4.42 5.85 18.68
N ILE A 277 5.44 5.11 19.15
CA ILE A 277 5.30 3.93 20.01
C ILE A 277 5.31 4.39 21.48
N PRO A 278 4.19 4.22 22.23
CA PRO A 278 4.16 4.56 23.65
C PRO A 278 5.20 3.76 24.45
N LYS A 279 5.74 4.37 25.51
CA LYS A 279 6.71 3.69 26.40
C LYS A 279 6.12 2.38 26.92
N GLY A 280 6.89 1.29 26.79
CA GLY A 280 6.49 -0.05 27.22
C GLY A 280 5.64 -0.83 26.22
N LYS A 281 5.26 -0.24 25.07
CA LYS A 281 4.55 -0.96 23.99
C LYS A 281 5.52 -1.36 22.86
N LYS A 282 5.14 -2.39 22.10
CA LYS A 282 5.85 -2.83 20.90
C LYS A 282 5.40 -2.08 19.63
N GLU A 283 4.22 -1.48 19.68
CA GLU A 283 3.57 -0.82 18.55
C GLU A 283 2.87 0.47 19.00
N GLY A 284 2.68 1.39 18.05
CA GLY A 284 1.91 2.61 18.22
C GLY A 284 1.43 3.15 16.88
N LYS A 285 0.57 4.17 16.88
CA LYS A 285 -0.02 4.71 15.65
C LYS A 285 0.65 6.03 15.29
N GLN A 286 0.98 6.20 14.00
CA GLN A 286 1.44 7.46 13.44
C GLN A 286 0.45 7.94 12.39
N SER A 287 -0.12 9.11 12.62
CA SER A 287 -1.04 9.74 11.67
C SER A 287 -0.29 10.50 10.59
N TYR A 288 -0.92 10.66 9.44
CA TYR A 288 -0.49 11.53 8.36
C TYR A 288 -1.65 12.31 7.79
N SER A 289 -1.31 13.43 7.18
CA SER A 289 -2.23 14.24 6.40
C SER A 289 -1.61 14.64 5.07
N ALA A 290 -2.47 14.78 4.07
CA ALA A 290 -2.18 15.40 2.80
C ALA A 290 -3.34 16.29 2.37
N ILE A 291 -3.07 17.25 1.50
CA ILE A 291 -4.06 18.09 0.84
C ILE A 291 -3.83 17.97 -0.65
N VAL A 292 -4.88 17.58 -1.37
CA VAL A 292 -4.90 17.56 -2.83
C VAL A 292 -5.68 18.78 -3.30
N ARG A 293 -5.01 19.70 -4.00
CA ARG A 293 -5.61 20.92 -4.53
C ARG A 293 -5.98 20.69 -5.99
N VAL A 294 -7.27 20.74 -6.30
CA VAL A 294 -7.80 20.50 -7.65
C VAL A 294 -8.23 21.84 -8.24
N PRO A 295 -7.71 22.26 -9.41
CA PRO A 295 -8.09 23.53 -10.02
C PRO A 295 -9.56 23.50 -10.47
N LYS A 296 -10.32 24.54 -10.15
CA LYS A 296 -11.74 24.67 -10.53
C LYS A 296 -11.89 25.34 -11.89
N ALA A 297 -12.90 24.93 -12.66
CA ALA A 297 -13.26 25.57 -13.93
C ALA A 297 -13.64 27.07 -13.76
N THR A 298 -14.14 27.47 -12.58
CA THR A 298 -14.50 28.86 -12.26
C THR A 298 -13.32 29.72 -11.77
N GLY A 299 -12.10 29.18 -11.80
CA GLY A 299 -10.94 29.76 -11.13
C GLY A 299 -10.85 29.38 -9.64
N GLY A 300 -9.62 29.37 -9.11
CA GLY A 300 -9.32 28.91 -7.74
C GLY A 300 -9.08 27.40 -7.63
N TYR A 301 -8.96 26.90 -6.39
CA TYR A 301 -8.69 25.49 -6.08
C TYR A 301 -9.73 24.92 -5.11
N ASP A 302 -10.10 23.65 -5.27
CA ASP A 302 -10.72 22.82 -4.25
C ASP A 302 -9.64 22.11 -3.45
N GLU A 303 -9.71 22.20 -2.12
CA GLU A 303 -8.75 21.53 -1.22
C GLU A 303 -9.39 20.28 -0.63
N LEU A 304 -8.82 19.13 -0.97
CA LEU A 304 -9.31 17.82 -0.57
C LEU A 304 -8.39 17.27 0.52
N PRO A 305 -8.79 17.30 1.80
CA PRO A 305 -7.97 16.77 2.87
C PRO A 305 -8.00 15.25 2.84
N VAL A 306 -6.83 14.65 2.87
CA VAL A 306 -6.60 13.23 3.09
C VAL A 306 -6.01 13.08 4.48
N LYS A 307 -6.60 12.20 5.30
CA LYS A 307 -6.06 11.84 6.60
C LYS A 307 -6.02 10.32 6.71
N GLY A 308 -4.92 9.82 7.26
CA GLY A 308 -4.79 8.40 7.54
C GLY A 308 -3.88 8.16 8.73
N GLU A 309 -3.75 6.90 9.09
CA GLU A 309 -2.85 6.43 10.12
C GLU A 309 -2.25 5.10 9.71
N PHE A 310 -1.04 4.83 10.19
CA PHE A 310 -0.39 3.54 10.06
C PHE A 310 0.25 3.15 11.40
N THR A 311 0.42 1.85 11.59
CA THR A 311 1.03 1.31 12.80
C THR A 311 2.54 1.32 12.65
N VAL A 312 3.23 1.92 13.61
CA VAL A 312 4.68 1.87 13.72
C VAL A 312 5.04 0.76 14.71
N ARG A 313 5.89 -0.17 14.27
CA ARG A 313 6.36 -1.28 15.10
C ARG A 313 7.81 -1.08 15.50
N ARG A 314 8.16 -1.42 16.74
CA ARG A 314 9.55 -1.40 17.19
C ARG A 314 10.30 -2.53 16.47
N PRO A 315 11.36 -2.23 15.68
CA PRO A 315 12.16 -3.28 15.09
C PRO A 315 12.95 -4.01 16.18
N GLU A 316 13.20 -5.30 15.95
CA GLU A 316 13.99 -6.11 16.86
C GLU A 316 15.49 -5.79 16.70
N VAL A 317 16.16 -5.50 17.82
CA VAL A 317 17.60 -5.33 17.86
C VAL A 317 18.23 -6.66 18.21
N VAL A 318 19.01 -7.20 17.27
CA VAL A 318 19.76 -8.45 17.46
C VAL A 318 21.16 -8.11 17.93
N ILE A 319 21.55 -8.63 19.08
CA ILE A 319 22.89 -8.44 19.62
C ILE A 319 23.58 -9.79 19.74
N THR A 320 24.73 -9.88 19.09
CA THR A 320 25.63 -11.01 19.22
C THR A 320 26.95 -10.51 19.80
N SER A 321 27.44 -11.20 20.83
CA SER A 321 28.68 -10.84 21.53
C SER A 321 29.33 -12.12 22.02
N ALA A 322 30.66 -12.18 22.05
CA ALA A 322 31.36 -13.25 22.77
C ALA A 322 31.09 -13.16 24.30
N ALA A 323 30.80 -11.96 24.80
CA ALA A 323 30.42 -11.68 26.18
C ALA A 323 28.90 -11.44 26.25
N VAL A 324 28.13 -12.51 26.17
CA VAL A 324 26.68 -12.48 25.87
C VAL A 324 25.83 -11.77 26.94
N GLN A 325 26.32 -11.58 28.17
CA GLN A 325 25.51 -11.01 29.27
C GLN A 325 26.17 -9.87 30.06
N ASN A 326 27.50 -9.75 30.04
CA ASN A 326 28.25 -8.75 30.83
C ASN A 326 29.33 -8.11 29.97
N LEU A 327 29.67 -6.85 30.26
CA LEU A 327 30.84 -6.20 29.68
C LEU A 327 32.00 -6.21 30.69
N TYR A 328 33.23 -6.34 30.21
CA TYR A 328 34.42 -6.25 31.05
C TYR A 328 34.84 -4.80 31.29
N TYR A 329 35.02 -4.45 32.56
CA TYR A 329 35.43 -3.13 33.04
C TYR A 329 36.77 -2.70 32.43
N LYS A 330 36.82 -1.50 31.84
CA LYS A 330 38.02 -0.92 31.19
C LYS A 330 38.67 -1.82 30.12
N CYS A 331 37.92 -2.75 29.55
CA CYS A 331 38.37 -3.59 28.44
C CYS A 331 37.55 -3.30 27.19
N GLY A 332 38.12 -3.58 26.02
CA GLY A 332 37.40 -3.53 24.75
C GLY A 332 36.46 -4.73 24.63
N ASN A 333 35.16 -4.48 24.65
CA ASN A 333 34.14 -5.51 24.44
C ASN A 333 33.58 -5.35 23.03
N ASP A 334 33.88 -6.30 22.15
CA ASP A 334 33.37 -6.30 20.79
C ASP A 334 31.96 -6.89 20.77
N VAL A 335 31.01 -6.06 20.36
CA VAL A 335 29.60 -6.42 20.21
C VAL A 335 29.16 -6.19 18.77
N ASN A 336 28.31 -7.07 18.29
CA ASN A 336 27.69 -6.96 16.99
C ASN A 336 26.21 -6.64 17.21
N ILE A 337 25.82 -5.43 16.85
CA ILE A 337 24.46 -4.90 16.99
C ILE A 337 23.92 -4.77 15.57
N ASP A 338 22.84 -5.48 15.31
CA ASP A 338 22.16 -5.47 14.01
C ASP A 338 20.66 -5.25 14.21
N VAL A 339 20.02 -4.71 13.18
CA VAL A 339 18.58 -4.50 13.15
C VAL A 339 18.10 -5.01 11.79
N PRO A 340 17.89 -6.33 11.64
CA PRO A 340 17.68 -6.96 10.33
C PRO A 340 16.56 -6.34 9.53
N ALA A 341 15.49 -5.89 10.20
CA ALA A 341 14.35 -5.24 9.57
C ALA A 341 14.71 -3.96 8.80
N LEU A 342 15.81 -3.28 9.14
CA LEU A 342 16.24 -2.07 8.44
C LEU A 342 17.07 -2.36 7.19
N GLY A 343 17.68 -3.55 7.07
CA GLY A 343 18.48 -3.94 5.91
C GLY A 343 19.48 -2.84 5.49
N GLU A 344 19.38 -2.41 4.23
CA GLU A 344 20.25 -1.36 3.68
C GLU A 344 20.05 0.03 4.31
N TYR A 345 18.88 0.28 4.90
CA TYR A 345 18.57 1.52 5.62
C TYR A 345 19.17 1.57 7.03
N TYR A 346 19.91 0.53 7.44
CA TYR A 346 20.63 0.54 8.71
C TYR A 346 21.84 1.49 8.66
N ASP A 347 21.72 2.61 9.38
CA ASP A 347 22.79 3.60 9.61
C ASP A 347 22.95 3.85 11.11
N PRO A 348 23.65 2.97 11.83
CA PRO A 348 23.63 2.95 13.28
C PRO A 348 24.33 4.13 13.94
N ARG A 349 23.67 4.67 14.98
CA ARG A 349 24.24 5.59 15.96
C ARG A 349 24.17 4.96 17.34
N ILE A 350 25.28 4.34 17.73
CA ILE A 350 25.40 3.67 19.02
C ILE A 350 26.07 4.62 20.02
N THR A 351 25.43 4.79 21.17
CA THR A 351 26.00 5.54 22.31
C THR A 351 25.88 4.72 23.57
N ALA A 352 26.74 4.96 24.55
CA ALA A 352 26.72 4.20 25.80
C ALA A 352 26.95 5.12 27.00
N SER A 353 26.28 4.85 28.12
CA SER A 353 26.50 5.60 29.37
C SER A 353 27.82 5.17 30.02
N ASN A 354 28.61 6.13 30.49
CA ASN A 354 29.88 5.88 31.20
C ASN A 354 30.81 4.92 30.44
N ALA A 355 30.83 5.01 29.11
CA ALA A 355 31.61 4.13 28.26
C ALA A 355 32.02 4.86 26.98
N GLU A 356 33.17 4.47 26.45
CA GLU A 356 33.59 4.83 25.10
C GLU A 356 33.01 3.81 24.10
N VAL A 357 32.52 4.29 22.96
CA VAL A 357 32.01 3.44 21.87
C VAL A 357 32.82 3.73 20.62
N ILE A 358 33.47 2.70 20.08
CA ILE A 358 34.30 2.80 18.88
C ILE A 358 33.66 1.94 17.78
N PRO A 359 33.09 2.55 16.72
CA PRO A 359 32.56 1.79 15.59
C PRO A 359 33.67 1.13 14.77
N SER A 360 33.40 -0.05 14.23
CA SER A 360 34.32 -0.72 13.31
C SER A 360 34.40 0.03 11.98
N LYS A 361 35.61 0.15 11.44
CA LYS A 361 35.81 0.69 10.07
C LYS A 361 35.44 -0.32 8.98
N LYS A 362 35.29 -1.61 9.32
CA LYS A 362 35.08 -2.71 8.37
C LYS A 362 33.63 -3.21 8.33
N SER A 363 32.83 -2.93 9.35
CA SER A 363 31.45 -3.41 9.47
C SER A 363 30.57 -2.33 10.07
N LYS A 364 29.35 -2.19 9.54
CA LYS A 364 28.33 -1.29 10.10
C LYS A 364 27.73 -1.81 11.40
N THR A 365 27.82 -3.10 11.67
CA THR A 365 27.15 -3.75 12.81
C THR A 365 28.07 -3.97 14.01
N THR A 366 29.40 -3.85 13.83
CA THR A 366 30.37 -4.16 14.89
C THR A 366 30.86 -2.92 15.63
N PHE A 367 30.78 -2.95 16.96
CA PHE A 367 31.17 -1.86 17.85
C PHE A 367 32.03 -2.39 18.99
N ARG A 368 33.06 -1.63 19.38
CA ARG A 368 33.84 -1.87 20.58
C ARG A 368 33.37 -0.94 21.69
N ILE A 369 32.95 -1.52 22.81
CA ILE A 369 32.47 -0.78 23.98
C ILE A 369 33.48 -0.92 25.12
N ILE A 370 33.94 0.22 25.65
CA ILE A 370 34.89 0.29 26.78
C ILE A 370 34.18 0.94 27.97
N PRO A 371 33.61 0.16 28.90
CA PRO A 371 32.87 0.70 30.04
C PRO A 371 33.78 1.14 31.18
N ALA A 372 33.40 2.23 31.86
CA ALA A 372 34.08 2.82 33.01
C ALA A 372 33.23 2.85 34.30
N GLY A 373 31.96 2.42 34.24
CA GLY A 373 31.05 2.31 35.38
C GLY A 373 30.71 0.86 35.76
N LYS A 374 29.84 0.68 36.77
CA LYS A 374 29.29 -0.64 37.17
C LYS A 374 28.15 -1.13 36.26
N VAL A 375 27.48 -0.20 35.57
CA VAL A 375 26.38 -0.44 34.65
C VAL A 375 26.64 0.38 33.39
N CYS A 376 26.27 -0.17 32.23
CA CYS A 376 26.41 0.49 30.94
C CYS A 376 25.11 0.35 30.14
N ASP A 377 24.41 1.47 29.93
CA ASP A 377 23.21 1.55 29.09
C ASP A 377 23.63 1.90 27.66
N VAL A 378 23.58 0.91 26.78
CA VAL A 378 23.85 1.03 25.34
C VAL A 378 22.58 1.43 24.63
N ARG A 379 22.56 2.63 24.07
CA ARG A 379 21.44 3.17 23.29
C ARG A 379 21.70 2.90 21.82
N VAL A 380 20.76 2.21 21.20
CA VAL A 380 20.78 1.86 19.79
C VAL A 380 19.81 2.80 19.07
N ALA A 381 20.34 3.55 18.11
CA ALA A 381 19.56 4.37 17.20
C ALA A 381 20.03 4.12 15.76
N SER A 382 19.20 4.44 14.79
CA SER A 382 19.58 4.49 13.37
C SER A 382 19.27 5.87 12.80
N ASN A 383 20.07 6.33 11.86
CA ASN A 383 19.84 7.57 11.16
C ASN A 383 19.10 7.30 9.85
N THR A 384 17.84 7.69 9.79
CA THR A 384 17.02 7.55 8.59
C THR A 384 16.76 8.93 8.01
N ASN A 385 17.25 9.19 6.79
CA ASN A 385 17.05 10.46 6.07
C ASN A 385 17.38 11.71 6.90
N GLY A 386 18.51 11.68 7.63
CA GLY A 386 19.01 12.81 8.41
C GLY A 386 18.33 12.98 9.79
N LYS A 387 17.39 12.10 10.15
CA LYS A 387 16.78 12.06 11.49
C LYS A 387 17.24 10.81 12.25
N VAL A 388 17.68 11.01 13.49
CA VAL A 388 18.07 9.90 14.38
C VAL A 388 16.81 9.30 15.01
N VAL A 389 16.56 8.03 14.70
CA VAL A 389 15.44 7.24 15.22
C VAL A 389 15.95 6.34 16.35
N PRO A 390 15.50 6.53 17.61
CA PRO A 390 15.87 5.66 18.72
C PRO A 390 15.15 4.31 18.58
N LEU A 391 15.89 3.20 18.67
CA LEU A 391 15.37 1.85 18.46
C LEU A 391 15.24 1.10 19.77
N ASP A 392 16.31 1.05 20.56
CA ASP A 392 16.31 0.37 21.85
C ASP A 392 17.37 0.88 22.82
N VAL A 393 17.25 0.48 24.09
CA VAL A 393 18.25 0.72 25.14
C VAL A 393 18.51 -0.58 25.88
N ILE A 394 19.73 -1.10 25.75
CA ILE A 394 20.17 -2.34 26.39
C ILE A 394 21.04 -2.02 27.60
N ARG A 395 20.69 -2.60 28.76
CA ARG A 395 21.45 -2.44 29.99
C ARG A 395 22.38 -3.62 30.22
N TYR A 396 23.68 -3.35 30.25
CA TYR A 396 24.71 -4.32 30.62
C TYR A 396 25.20 -4.12 32.05
N LYS A 397 25.43 -5.24 32.75
CA LYS A 397 26.26 -5.27 33.95
C LYS A 397 27.73 -5.25 33.53
N VAL A 398 28.53 -4.49 34.27
CA VAL A 398 29.98 -4.40 34.02
C VAL A 398 30.72 -5.17 35.11
N ILE A 399 31.50 -6.16 34.71
CA ILE A 399 32.25 -7.06 35.61
C ILE A 399 33.76 -6.86 35.43
N GLN A 400 34.54 -7.21 36.45
CA GLN A 400 35.99 -7.22 36.32
C GLN A 400 36.43 -8.33 35.36
N PRO A 401 37.50 -8.13 34.57
CA PRO A 401 38.09 -9.23 33.82
C PRO A 401 38.55 -10.34 34.78
N PRO A 402 38.57 -11.60 34.33
CA PRO A 402 39.10 -12.70 35.12
C PRO A 402 40.53 -12.35 35.58
N LYS A 403 40.85 -12.71 36.83
CA LYS A 403 42.21 -12.52 37.32
C LYS A 403 43.16 -13.39 36.49
N PRO A 404 44.29 -12.85 36.01
CA PRO A 404 45.28 -13.67 35.31
C PRO A 404 45.91 -14.66 36.29
N THR A 405 46.26 -15.84 35.79
CA THR A 405 47.11 -16.80 36.50
C THR A 405 48.56 -16.55 36.08
N ILE A 406 49.46 -16.45 37.06
CA ILE A 406 50.89 -16.30 36.81
C ILE A 406 51.52 -17.69 36.81
N GLU A 407 52.18 -18.05 35.71
CA GLU A 407 52.88 -19.32 35.55
C GLU A 407 54.36 -19.06 35.24
N MET A 408 55.26 -19.78 35.89
CA MET A 408 56.70 -19.67 35.66
C MET A 408 57.12 -20.68 34.59
N ALA A 409 57.91 -20.25 33.60
CA ALA A 409 58.50 -21.15 32.61
C ALA A 409 60.03 -21.15 32.74
N ILE A 410 60.64 -22.35 32.75
CA ILE A 410 62.09 -22.56 32.73
C ILE A 410 62.42 -23.25 31.40
N ASN A 411 63.28 -22.63 30.57
CA ASN A 411 63.67 -23.15 29.25
C ASN A 411 62.49 -23.51 28.32
N GLY A 412 61.43 -22.68 28.32
CA GLY A 412 60.25 -22.90 27.47
C GLY A 412 59.29 -23.98 27.97
N LYS A 413 59.50 -24.55 29.15
CA LYS A 413 58.58 -25.49 29.81
C LYS A 413 58.01 -24.90 31.09
N LEU A 414 56.73 -25.13 31.33
CA LEU A 414 56.05 -24.79 32.58
C LEU A 414 56.79 -25.43 33.77
N ALA A 415 57.15 -24.61 34.76
CA ALA A 415 57.89 -25.06 35.93
C ALA A 415 56.95 -25.84 36.85
N SER A 416 57.21 -27.14 36.98
CA SER A 416 56.44 -28.07 37.81
C SER A 416 56.83 -28.07 39.29
N GLY A 417 57.62 -27.09 39.75
CA GLY A 417 58.20 -27.05 41.10
C GLY A 417 59.34 -28.05 41.34
N SER A 418 59.59 -28.98 40.41
CA SER A 418 60.68 -29.97 40.47
C SER A 418 61.78 -29.73 39.43
N THR A 419 61.60 -28.75 38.54
CA THR A 419 62.60 -28.42 37.51
C THR A 419 63.70 -27.55 38.14
N PRO A 420 64.96 -28.01 38.21
CA PRO A 420 66.04 -27.20 38.78
C PRO A 420 66.25 -25.93 37.95
N VAL A 421 66.30 -24.78 38.62
CA VAL A 421 66.65 -23.50 38.01
C VAL A 421 68.16 -23.53 37.71
N PRO A 422 68.59 -23.40 36.44
CA PRO A 422 70.01 -23.28 36.12
C PRO A 422 70.57 -22.01 36.80
N LYS A 423 71.75 -22.13 37.43
CA LYS A 423 72.45 -20.99 38.03
C LYS A 423 72.93 -19.99 36.99
#